data_AF-A0A6N9HG40-F1
#
_entry.id   AF-A0A6N9HG40-F1
#
_cell.length_a   1.000
_cell.length_b   1.000
_cell.length_c   1.000
_cell.angle_alpha   90.00
_cell.angle_beta   90.00
_cell.angle_gamma   90.00
#
_symmetry.space_group_name_H-M   'P 1'
#
loop_
_entity.id
_entity.type
_entity.pdbx_description
1 polymer ?
#
loop_
_entity_poly.entity_id
_entity_poly.type
_entity_poly.pdbx_seq_one_letter_code
_entity_poly.pdbx_strand_id
1 'polypeptide(L)' 'MTTLKSLPSPDDPAEALAAVVALRVMADRLERSAVDAALAQGWSWAQIAEALGVSKQAAHKRLSRPDHP' A
#
# COMPACT_ATOMS: atom_id res chain seq x y z
N MET A 1 17.42 -2.97 6.63
CA MET A 1 17.08 -2.61 5.23
C MET A 1 16.74 -3.91 4.51
N THR A 2 15.48 -4.10 4.12
CA THR A 2 15.04 -5.32 3.44
C THR A 2 15.60 -5.31 2.03
N THR A 3 16.66 -6.07 1.78
CA THR A 3 17.23 -6.26 0.44
C THR A 3 16.15 -6.87 -0.45
N LEU A 4 15.69 -6.16 -1.48
CA LEU A 4 14.91 -6.74 -2.56
C LEU A 4 15.83 -7.70 -3.31
N LYS A 5 15.86 -8.94 -2.84
CA LYS A 5 16.47 -10.07 -3.53
C LYS A 5 15.80 -10.19 -4.90
N SER A 6 16.57 -10.58 -5.92
CA SER A 6 16.09 -10.82 -7.29
C SER A 6 14.68 -11.40 -7.30
N LEU A 7 13.76 -10.80 -8.05
CA LEU A 7 12.41 -11.33 -8.20
C LEU A 7 12.50 -12.74 -8.81
N PRO A 8 11.69 -13.71 -8.33
CA PRO A 8 11.66 -15.05 -8.90
C PRO A 8 11.22 -15.03 -10.37
N SER A 9 11.72 -15.99 -11.15
CA SER A 9 11.38 -16.14 -12.56
C SER A 9 9.92 -16.59 -12.73
N PRO A 10 9.20 -16.13 -13.76
CA PRO A 10 7.89 -16.69 -14.11
C PRO A 10 7.94 -18.17 -14.51
N ASP A 11 9.13 -18.74 -14.75
CA ASP A 11 9.32 -20.16 -15.05
C ASP A 11 9.00 -21.08 -13.85
N ASP A 12 8.95 -20.52 -12.63
CA ASP A 12 8.31 -21.14 -11.46
C ASP A 12 7.09 -20.28 -11.03
N PRO A 13 5.89 -20.58 -11.55
CA PRO A 13 4.69 -19.83 -11.23
C PRO A 13 4.33 -19.86 -9.74
N ALA A 14 4.68 -20.93 -9.01
CA ALA A 14 4.35 -21.03 -7.60
C ALA A 14 5.21 -20.04 -6.77
N GLU A 15 6.52 -20.00 -7.02
CA GLU A 15 7.41 -19.04 -6.38
C GLU A 15 7.09 -17.59 -6.79
N ALA A 16 6.82 -17.36 -8.08
CA ALA A 16 6.44 -16.05 -8.60
C ALA A 16 5.15 -15.52 -7.95
N LEU A 17 4.10 -16.34 -7.83
CA LEU A 17 2.85 -15.94 -7.20
C LEU A 17 3.00 -15.72 -5.70
N ALA A 18 3.82 -16.53 -5.01
CA ALA A 18 4.14 -16.32 -3.60
C ALA A 18 4.84 -14.96 -3.38
N ALA A 19 5.79 -14.60 -4.25
CA ALA A 19 6.45 -13.30 -4.20
C ALA A 19 5.48 -12.15 -4.49
N VAL A 20 4.57 -12.30 -5.47
CA VAL A 20 3.52 -11.30 -5.73
C VAL A 20 2.63 -11.08 -4.50
N VAL A 21 2.23 -12.14 -3.80
CA VAL A 21 1.45 -12.02 -2.56
C VAL A 21 2.26 -11.28 -1.48
N ALA A 22 3.52 -11.64 -1.28
CA ALA A 22 4.39 -10.96 -0.31
C ALA A 22 4.58 -9.47 -0.64
N LEU A 23 4.78 -9.13 -1.91
CA LEU A 23 4.92 -7.75 -2.38
C LEU A 23 3.63 -6.95 -2.15
N ARG A 24 2.45 -7.53 -2.41
CA ARG A 24 1.16 -6.88 -2.12
C ARG A 24 1.01 -6.58 -0.64
N VAL A 25 1.35 -7.52 0.23
CA VAL A 25 1.30 -7.31 1.69
C VAL A 25 2.26 -6.19 2.12
N MET A 26 3.47 -6.15 1.56
CA MET A 26 4.43 -5.08 1.86
C MET A 26 3.95 -3.72 1.33
N ALA A 27 3.41 -3.68 0.12
CA ALA A 27 2.85 -2.48 -0.49
C ALA A 27 1.68 -1.94 0.35
N ASP A 28 0.75 -2.80 0.78
CA ASP A 28 -0.38 -2.41 1.62
C ASP A 28 0.06 -1.82 2.96
N ARG A 29 1.12 -2.37 3.57
CA ARG A 29 1.69 -1.85 4.82
C ARG A 29 2.36 -0.49 4.61
N LEU A 30 3.15 -0.35 3.55
CA LEU A 30 3.80 0.90 3.19
C LEU A 30 2.75 1.99 2.89
N GLU A 31 1.73 1.67 2.12
CA GLU A 31 0.65 2.59 1.78
C GLU A 31 -0.04 3.12 3.04
N ARG A 32 -0.44 2.25 3.98
CA ARG A 32 -1.03 2.68 5.25
C ARG A 32 -0.10 3.59 6.06
N SER A 33 1.17 3.23 6.17
CA SER A 33 2.13 4.02 6.92
C SER A 33 2.39 5.40 6.28
N ALA A 34 2.38 5.47 4.94
CA ALA A 34 2.52 6.72 4.20
C ALA A 34 1.28 7.61 4.35
N VAL A 35 0.08 7.02 4.36
CA VAL A 35 -1.19 7.73 4.59
C VAL A 35 -1.23 8.32 6.00
N ASP A 36 -0.89 7.51 7.02
CA ASP A 36 -0.82 7.97 8.42
C ASP A 36 0.18 9.15 8.54
N ALA A 37 1.35 9.04 7.90
CA ALA A 37 2.35 10.12 7.89
C ALA A 37 1.88 11.37 7.12
N ALA A 38 1.17 11.22 6.01
CA ALA A 38 0.63 12.34 5.23
C ALA A 38 -0.44 13.10 6.02
N LEU A 39 -1.35 12.37 6.68
CA LEU A 39 -2.37 12.95 7.56
C LEU A 39 -1.71 13.71 8.73
N ALA A 40 -0.67 13.14 9.36
CA ALA A 40 0.09 13.81 10.41
C ALA A 40 0.80 15.08 9.93
N GLN A 41 1.16 15.15 8.65
CA GLN A 41 1.71 16.34 7.99
C GLN A 41 0.64 17.33 7.49
N GLY A 42 -0.64 17.08 7.81
CA GLY A 42 -1.75 17.96 7.44
C GLY A 42 -2.24 17.83 6.00
N TRP A 43 -1.86 16.75 5.29
CA TRP A 43 -2.39 16.50 3.95
C TRP A 43 -3.89 16.22 4.01
N SER A 44 -4.61 16.75 3.04
CA SER A 44 -6.02 16.42 2.83
C SER A 44 -6.16 15.04 2.15
N TRP A 45 -7.30 14.39 2.37
CA TRP A 45 -7.67 13.16 1.67
C TRP A 45 -7.67 13.30 0.13
N ALA A 46 -7.86 14.52 -0.40
CA ALA A 46 -7.78 14.76 -1.83
C ALA A 46 -6.34 14.62 -2.34
N GLN A 47 -5.37 15.21 -1.64
CA GLN A 47 -3.95 15.13 -1.99
C GLN A 47 -3.43 13.69 -1.87
N ILE A 48 -3.87 12.95 -0.85
CA ILE A 48 -3.51 11.53 -0.69
C ILE A 48 -4.08 10.70 -1.84
N ALA A 49 -5.34 10.93 -2.22
CA ALA A 49 -5.97 10.20 -3.32
C ALA A 49 -5.31 10.47 -4.67
N GLU A 50 -4.95 11.74 -4.93
CA GLU A 50 -4.17 12.16 -6.09
C GLU A 50 -2.82 11.44 -6.15
N ALA A 51 -2.07 11.42 -5.05
CA ALA A 51 -0.77 10.74 -4.98
C ALA A 51 -0.87 9.22 -5.17
N LEU A 52 -1.97 8.59 -4.75
CA LEU A 52 -2.23 7.15 -4.92
C LEU A 52 -2.89 6.80 -6.26
N GLY A 53 -3.26 7.79 -7.09
CA GLY A 53 -3.94 7.56 -8.36
C GLY A 53 -5.34 6.95 -8.21
N VAL A 54 -6.00 7.19 -7.07
CA VAL A 54 -7.35 6.68 -6.77
C VAL A 54 -8.33 7.83 -6.54
N SER A 55 -9.62 7.54 -6.52
CA SER A 55 -10.61 8.55 -6.13
C SER A 55 -10.53 8.85 -4.62
N LYS A 56 -10.89 10.08 -4.21
CA LYS A 56 -10.99 10.46 -2.79
C LYS A 56 -11.86 9.50 -1.99
N GLN A 57 -12.98 9.07 -2.55
CA GLN A 57 -13.89 8.12 -1.91
C GLN A 57 -13.25 6.73 -1.74
N ALA A 58 -12.49 6.26 -2.74
CA ALA A 58 -11.78 4.99 -2.67
C ALA A 58 -10.65 5.05 -1.62
N ALA A 59 -9.88 6.14 -1.60
CA ALA A 59 -8.86 6.38 -0.57
C ALA A 59 -9.48 6.38 0.83
N HIS A 60 -10.53 7.18 1.02
CA HIS A 60 -11.20 7.26 2.32
C HIS A 60 -11.75 5.89 2.73
N LYS A 61 -12.55 5.22 1.89
CA LYS A 61 -13.15 3.92 2.22
C LYS A 61 -12.11 2.84 2.54
N ARG A 62 -10.97 2.83 1.83
CA ARG A 62 -9.95 1.79 1.97
C ARG A 62 -8.99 2.05 3.13
N LEU A 63 -8.76 3.32 3.47
CA LEU A 63 -7.66 3.73 4.33
C LEU A 63 -8.10 4.48 5.59
N SER A 64 -9.35 4.96 5.66
CA SER A 64 -9.91 5.37 6.93
C SER A 64 -9.97 4.16 7.84
N ARG A 65 -9.31 4.22 9.00
CA ARG A 65 -9.48 3.18 10.02
C ARG A 65 -10.98 3.09 10.35
N PRO A 66 -11.57 1.89 10.45
CA PRO A 66 -12.85 1.76 11.13
C PRO A 66 -12.61 2.27 12.55
N ASP A 67 -13.40 3.25 13.00
CA ASP A 67 -13.31 3.82 14.34
C ASP A 67 -13.16 2.67 15.36
N HIS A 68 -12.10 2.75 16.16
CA HIS A 68 -12.01 1.95 17.37
C HIS A 68 -12.95 2.63 18.38
N PRO A 69 -13.88 1.90 19.02
CA PRO A 69 -14.78 2.47 20.02
C PRO A 69 -14.02 3.05 21.22
#